data_AF-E8V5U9-F1
#
_entry.id   AF-E8V5U9-F1
#
_cell.length_a   1.000
_cell.length_b   1.000
_cell.length_c   1.000
_cell.angle_alpha   90.00
_cell.angle_beta   90.00
_cell.angle_gamma   90.00
#
_symmetry.space_group_name_H-M   'P 1'
#
loop_
_entity.id
_entity.type
_entity.pdbx_description
1 polymer ?
#
loop_
_entity_poly.entity_id
_entity_poly.type
_entity_poly.pdbx_seq_one_letter_code
_entity_poly.pdbx_strand_id
1 'polypeptide(L)'
;MDTPQVKQQTILGKILSVTIVVLTVVCIAITVYITTVDPRTDDAEVFANFIGMAPVVEGPITELHVKDNQLVHTGDLLFKIDQDPYLYALQNALSQQEALGGQIANESRHITSQESAARAAQANIATSEAASQRSVADVQQAEAQVLQAQAEIERSKQEAEYAKSNLARLEPLLAKRYITPDQVDQARTISSARAQSVLLAQAQLASARARLDAARAQQRGAVAGVTQSGAQYNQSQAAVDILAPLTSQRESRASAVRKAQYDLDHTRVYAPFKARVTNLRISEGAFAHIGQQVFTLIDTRVWWVVANFRETQLQQIQPGMSVEVYTMSHPSERLRGVVESIGYGVVPDSDTVGRITDGLPDAQRTLNWVHLASRYPVRIRILDPPADRLRIGESSTVILHRKG
;
A
#
# COMPACT_ATOMS: atom_id res chain seq x y z
N MET A 1 33.64 -60.98 94.03
CA MET A 1 33.14 -61.62 92.81
C MET A 1 31.81 -62.29 93.14
N ASP A 2 30.64 -62.07 92.49
CA ASP A 2 30.16 -61.10 91.50
C ASP A 2 28.61 -61.24 91.35
N THR A 3 27.80 -60.35 90.74
CA THR A 3 27.95 -58.97 90.18
C THR A 3 26.60 -58.21 90.30
N PRO A 4 26.57 -56.87 90.32
CA PRO A 4 25.32 -56.08 90.42
C PRO A 4 24.60 -55.91 89.06
N GLN A 5 24.19 -57.01 88.42
CA GLN A 5 23.67 -57.02 87.03
C GLN A 5 22.17 -56.66 86.89
N VAL A 6 21.31 -57.03 87.84
CA VAL A 6 19.84 -57.00 87.65
C VAL A 6 19.25 -55.56 87.56
N LYS A 7 19.87 -54.57 88.21
CA LYS A 7 19.34 -53.19 88.25
C LYS A 7 19.64 -52.38 86.99
N GLN A 8 20.61 -52.79 86.16
CA GLN A 8 20.92 -52.09 84.91
C GLN A 8 19.87 -52.32 83.82
N GLN A 9 19.31 -53.54 83.71
CA GLN A 9 18.39 -53.88 82.61
C GLN A 9 17.08 -53.09 82.63
N THR A 10 16.52 -52.79 83.81
CA THR A 10 15.29 -51.98 83.94
C THR A 10 15.51 -50.48 83.72
N ILE A 11 16.73 -49.98 83.96
CA ILE A 11 17.13 -48.61 83.65
C ILE A 11 17.38 -48.48 82.14
N LEU A 12 18.08 -49.44 81.53
CA LEU A 12 18.37 -49.46 80.10
C LEU A 12 17.08 -49.53 79.26
N GLY A 13 16.12 -50.37 79.65
CA GLY A 13 14.81 -50.45 79.00
C GLY A 13 13.99 -49.15 79.09
N LYS A 14 14.06 -48.45 80.25
CA LYS A 14 13.41 -47.14 80.41
C LYS A 14 14.07 -46.06 79.56
N ILE A 15 15.40 -46.01 79.51
CA ILE A 15 16.14 -45.10 78.63
C ILE A 15 15.73 -45.34 77.17
N LEU A 16 15.76 -46.59 76.71
CA LEU A 16 15.37 -46.95 75.34
C LEU A 16 13.94 -46.51 75.00
N SER A 17 12.98 -46.74 75.91
CA SER A 17 11.59 -46.29 75.69
C SER A 17 11.44 -44.77 75.61
N VAL A 18 12.18 -44.01 76.44
CA VAL A 18 12.18 -42.54 76.37
C VAL A 18 12.83 -42.06 75.08
N THR A 19 13.94 -42.66 74.65
CA THR A 19 14.60 -42.33 73.39
C THR A 19 13.68 -42.57 72.19
N ILE A 20 12.93 -43.66 72.15
CA ILE A 20 11.95 -43.95 71.08
C ILE A 20 10.83 -42.91 71.06
N VAL A 21 10.29 -42.50 72.22
CA VAL A 21 9.25 -41.46 72.30
C VAL A 21 9.79 -40.11 71.81
N VAL A 22 10.99 -39.71 72.25
CA VAL A 22 11.64 -38.47 71.79
C VAL A 22 11.90 -38.51 70.28
N LEU A 23 12.44 -39.62 69.75
CA LEU A 23 12.65 -39.79 68.30
C LEU A 23 11.33 -39.68 67.53
N THR A 24 10.26 -40.29 68.03
CA THR A 24 8.92 -40.22 67.43
C THR A 24 8.41 -38.78 67.38
N VAL A 25 8.52 -38.03 68.48
CA VAL A 25 8.11 -36.61 68.55
C VAL A 25 8.94 -35.74 67.61
N VAL A 26 10.25 -36.00 67.50
CA VAL A 26 11.14 -35.30 66.55
C VAL A 26 10.76 -35.61 65.11
N CYS A 27 10.51 -36.87 64.76
CA CYS A 27 10.03 -37.25 63.42
C CYS A 27 8.69 -36.61 63.08
N ILE A 28 7.74 -36.55 64.03
CA ILE A 28 6.46 -35.86 63.85
C ILE A 28 6.69 -34.36 63.63
N ALA A 29 7.51 -33.70 64.46
CA ALA A 29 7.81 -32.28 64.33
C ALA A 29 8.47 -31.95 62.98
N ILE A 30 9.43 -32.75 62.53
CA ILE A 30 10.08 -32.62 61.22
C ILE A 30 9.06 -32.82 60.08
N THR A 31 8.20 -33.84 60.19
CA THR A 31 7.18 -34.14 59.17
C THR A 31 6.16 -32.99 59.07
N VAL A 32 5.68 -32.48 60.20
CA VAL A 32 4.76 -31.33 60.24
C VAL A 32 5.45 -30.08 59.69
N TYR A 33 6.71 -29.82 60.05
CA TYR A 33 7.46 -28.69 59.50
C TYR A 33 7.57 -28.77 57.96
N ILE A 34 8.05 -29.89 57.42
CA ILE A 34 8.20 -30.08 55.97
C ILE A 34 6.85 -29.97 55.24
N THR A 35 5.76 -30.49 55.83
CA THR A 35 4.42 -30.47 55.20
C THR A 35 3.66 -29.15 55.37
N THR A 36 4.14 -28.21 56.19
CA THR A 36 3.48 -26.90 56.42
C THR A 36 4.28 -25.69 55.91
N VAL A 37 5.57 -25.86 55.61
CA VAL A 37 6.46 -24.76 55.20
C VAL A 37 6.41 -24.48 53.69
N ASP A 38 6.36 -25.51 52.85
CA ASP A 38 6.37 -25.36 51.40
C ASP A 38 4.96 -25.56 50.81
N PRO A 39 4.36 -24.54 50.14
CA PRO A 39 3.07 -24.67 49.49
C PRO A 39 3.09 -25.74 48.40
N ARG A 40 2.32 -26.81 48.62
CA ARG A 40 2.05 -27.86 47.63
C ARG A 40 0.58 -27.87 47.21
N THR A 41 0.34 -28.11 45.93
CA THR A 41 -0.97 -28.52 45.39
C THR A 41 -0.80 -29.65 44.38
N ASP A 42 -1.76 -30.58 44.36
CA ASP A 42 -1.92 -31.62 43.33
C ASP A 42 -3.05 -31.26 42.34
N ASP A 43 -3.67 -30.09 42.52
CA ASP A 43 -4.69 -29.50 41.66
C ASP A 43 -3.99 -28.53 40.69
N ALA A 44 -3.31 -29.09 39.69
CA ALA A 44 -2.58 -28.32 38.70
C ALA A 44 -2.50 -29.01 37.33
N GLU A 45 -2.66 -28.24 36.26
CA GLU A 45 -2.69 -28.74 34.88
C GLU A 45 -1.67 -28.02 33.99
N VAL A 46 -1.07 -28.79 33.08
CA VAL A 46 -0.11 -28.30 32.08
C VAL A 46 -0.84 -27.70 30.87
N PHE A 47 -0.41 -26.51 30.45
CA PHE A 47 -0.91 -25.78 29.31
C PHE A 47 0.22 -25.30 28.38
N ALA A 48 -0.13 -25.11 27.11
CA ALA A 48 0.70 -24.46 26.11
C ALA A 48 -0.19 -23.64 25.16
N ASN A 49 0.41 -22.67 24.47
CA ASN A 49 -0.28 -21.97 23.39
C ASN A 49 -0.52 -22.94 22.24
N PHE A 50 -1.66 -22.80 21.55
CA PHE A 50 -1.92 -23.56 20.34
C PHE A 50 -2.61 -22.68 19.29
N ILE A 51 -2.41 -23.03 18.02
CA ILE A 51 -3.06 -22.38 16.88
C ILE A 51 -3.77 -23.42 16.03
N GLY A 52 -4.91 -23.04 15.45
CA GLY A 52 -5.53 -23.82 14.38
C GLY A 52 -4.84 -23.51 13.05
N MET A 53 -4.39 -24.53 12.34
CA MET A 53 -3.87 -24.36 10.99
C MET A 53 -5.03 -24.44 10.00
N ALA A 54 -5.26 -23.34 9.29
CA ALA A 54 -6.20 -23.22 8.17
C ALA A 54 -5.43 -22.74 6.94
N PRO A 55 -5.80 -23.18 5.73
CA PRO A 55 -5.14 -22.72 4.51
C PRO A 55 -5.63 -21.32 4.12
N VAL A 56 -4.79 -20.61 3.37
CA VAL A 56 -5.12 -19.29 2.78
C VAL A 56 -5.77 -19.43 1.40
N VAL A 57 -5.56 -20.56 0.74
CA VAL A 57 -6.13 -20.92 -0.58
C VAL A 57 -6.90 -22.23 -0.48
N GLU A 58 -7.84 -22.47 -1.40
CA GLU A 58 -8.66 -23.68 -1.41
C GLU A 58 -8.21 -24.71 -2.46
N GLY A 59 -8.53 -25.98 -2.24
CA GLY A 59 -8.23 -27.05 -3.18
C GLY A 59 -8.04 -28.42 -2.53
N PRO A 60 -7.88 -29.48 -3.34
CA PRO A 60 -7.56 -30.81 -2.84
C PRO A 60 -6.12 -30.86 -2.29
N ILE A 61 -5.94 -31.54 -1.16
CA ILE A 61 -4.60 -31.82 -0.59
C ILE A 61 -3.96 -32.94 -1.41
N THR A 62 -2.82 -32.65 -2.03
CA THR A 62 -2.05 -33.60 -2.85
C THR A 62 -1.07 -34.42 -2.03
N GLU A 63 -0.43 -33.80 -1.02
CA GLU A 63 0.61 -34.42 -0.20
C GLU A 63 0.47 -33.96 1.27
N LEU A 64 0.45 -34.88 2.23
CA LEU A 64 0.35 -34.61 3.66
C LEU A 64 1.62 -35.10 4.39
N HIS A 65 2.49 -34.15 4.72
CA HIS A 65 3.83 -34.42 5.25
C HIS A 65 3.89 -34.60 6.77
N VAL A 66 2.73 -34.54 7.45
CA VAL A 66 2.62 -34.64 8.91
C VAL A 66 1.66 -35.74 9.35
N LYS A 67 2.00 -36.34 10.49
CA LYS A 67 1.19 -37.33 11.20
C LYS A 67 0.69 -36.76 12.52
N ASP A 68 -0.41 -37.31 13.04
CA ASP A 68 -0.92 -36.91 14.34
C ASP A 68 0.12 -37.15 15.45
N ASN A 69 0.25 -36.21 16.38
CA ASN A 69 1.24 -36.18 17.47
C ASN A 69 2.72 -36.01 17.04
N GLN A 70 3.00 -35.77 15.75
CA GLN A 70 4.36 -35.50 15.24
C GLN A 70 4.90 -34.14 15.71
N LEU A 71 6.19 -34.08 16.05
CA LEU A 71 6.92 -32.84 16.29
C LEU A 71 7.39 -32.26 14.94
N VAL A 72 7.11 -30.98 14.70
CA VAL A 72 7.55 -30.21 13.53
C VAL A 72 8.40 -29.02 13.99
N HIS A 73 9.34 -28.61 13.15
CA HIS A 73 10.21 -27.45 13.32
C HIS A 73 9.72 -26.28 12.45
N THR A 74 10.19 -25.06 12.76
CA THR A 74 9.90 -23.87 11.96
C THR A 74 10.35 -24.09 10.51
N GLY A 75 9.45 -23.88 9.54
CA GLY A 75 9.72 -24.06 8.12
C GLY A 75 9.51 -25.48 7.58
N ASP A 76 9.16 -26.47 8.42
CA ASP A 76 8.77 -27.80 7.92
C ASP A 76 7.48 -27.69 7.08
N LEU A 77 7.47 -28.35 5.91
CA LEU A 77 6.27 -28.46 5.07
C LEU A 77 5.23 -29.34 5.79
N LEU A 78 4.00 -28.83 5.94
CA LEU A 78 2.91 -29.53 6.61
C LEU A 78 2.04 -30.28 5.60
N PHE A 79 1.53 -29.58 4.61
CA PHE A 79 0.74 -30.13 3.52
C PHE A 79 0.83 -29.25 2.28
N LYS A 80 0.48 -29.86 1.14
CA LYS A 80 0.48 -29.22 -0.18
C LYS A 80 -0.91 -29.35 -0.80
N ILE A 81 -1.45 -28.22 -1.25
CA ILE A 81 -2.66 -28.13 -2.06
C ILE A 81 -2.26 -28.27 -3.54
N ASP A 82 -3.15 -28.81 -4.37
CA ASP A 82 -2.98 -28.82 -5.82
C ASP A 82 -2.63 -27.41 -6.36
N GLN A 83 -1.60 -27.36 -7.21
CA GLN A 83 -0.98 -26.13 -7.69
C GLN A 83 -1.40 -25.80 -9.11
N ASP A 84 -1.93 -26.76 -9.87
CA ASP A 84 -2.20 -26.60 -11.29
C ASP A 84 -3.17 -25.43 -11.58
N PRO A 85 -4.30 -25.25 -10.85
CA PRO A 85 -5.18 -24.09 -11.05
C PRO A 85 -4.46 -22.74 -10.82
N TYR A 86 -3.55 -22.69 -9.85
CA TYR A 86 -2.81 -21.48 -9.48
C TYR A 86 -1.66 -21.18 -10.46
N LEU A 87 -1.01 -22.22 -10.98
CA LEU A 87 -0.02 -22.11 -12.07
C LEU A 87 -0.68 -21.57 -13.35
N TYR A 88 -1.85 -22.10 -13.73
CA TYR A 88 -2.60 -21.57 -14.88
C TYR A 88 -3.09 -20.13 -14.63
N ALA A 89 -3.54 -19.80 -13.42
CA ALA A 89 -3.92 -18.43 -13.06
C ALA A 89 -2.74 -17.44 -13.19
N LEU A 90 -1.55 -17.84 -12.71
CA LEU A 90 -0.32 -17.05 -12.85
C LEU A 90 0.10 -16.88 -14.32
N GLN A 91 0.10 -17.96 -15.10
CA GLN A 91 0.41 -17.93 -16.53
C GLN A 91 -0.55 -17.01 -17.30
N ASN A 92 -1.85 -17.08 -17.00
CA ASN A 92 -2.86 -16.20 -17.58
C ASN A 92 -2.64 -14.72 -17.19
N ALA A 93 -2.31 -14.44 -15.92
CA ALA A 93 -2.01 -13.08 -15.47
C ALA A 93 -0.75 -12.51 -16.15
N LEU A 94 0.31 -13.32 -16.29
CA LEU A 94 1.54 -12.96 -17.00
C LEU A 94 1.27 -12.68 -18.49
N SER A 95 0.50 -13.54 -19.16
CA SER A 95 0.13 -13.35 -20.57
C SER A 95 -0.69 -12.06 -20.77
N GLN A 96 -1.62 -11.73 -19.86
CA GLN A 96 -2.36 -10.46 -19.91
C GLN A 96 -1.45 -9.23 -19.68
N GLN A 97 -0.42 -9.35 -18.85
CA GLN A 97 0.57 -8.29 -18.67
C GLN A 97 1.43 -8.11 -19.92
N GLU A 98 1.86 -9.19 -20.57
CA GLU A 98 2.62 -9.16 -21.83
C GLU A 98 1.79 -8.57 -22.97
N ALA A 99 0.52 -8.99 -23.11
CA ALA A 99 -0.40 -8.45 -24.11
C ALA A 99 -0.60 -6.93 -23.95
N LEU A 100 -0.73 -6.43 -22.71
CA LEU A 100 -0.77 -4.99 -22.44
C LEU A 100 0.58 -4.31 -22.76
N GLY A 101 1.71 -4.96 -22.50
CA GLY A 101 3.03 -4.49 -22.93
C GLY A 101 3.13 -4.32 -24.45
N GLY A 102 2.61 -5.29 -25.21
CA GLY A 102 2.50 -5.22 -26.66
C GLY A 102 1.59 -4.08 -27.15
N GLN A 103 0.46 -3.84 -26.47
CA GLN A 103 -0.43 -2.71 -26.75
C GLN A 103 0.27 -1.36 -26.48
N ILE A 104 0.95 -1.21 -25.35
CA ILE A 104 1.73 -0.01 -25.00
C ILE A 104 2.84 0.24 -26.03
N ALA A 105 3.57 -0.80 -26.45
CA ALA A 105 4.60 -0.68 -27.48
C ALA A 105 4.01 -0.31 -28.86
N ASN A 106 2.81 -0.79 -29.18
CA ASN A 106 2.12 -0.39 -30.41
C ASN A 106 1.67 1.08 -30.36
N GLU A 107 1.05 1.49 -29.26
CA GLU A 107 0.58 2.88 -29.08
C GLU A 107 1.76 3.86 -29.02
N SER A 108 2.88 3.48 -28.41
CA SER A 108 4.10 4.30 -28.40
C SER A 108 4.63 4.57 -29.81
N ARG A 109 4.59 3.58 -30.71
CA ARG A 109 4.94 3.75 -32.14
C ARG A 109 3.92 4.61 -32.88
N HIS A 110 2.64 4.49 -32.53
CA HIS A 110 1.58 5.31 -33.09
C HIS A 110 1.76 6.79 -32.70
N ILE A 111 2.01 7.07 -31.41
CA ILE A 111 2.41 8.38 -30.88
C ILE A 111 3.64 8.93 -31.61
N THR A 112 4.72 8.16 -31.81
CA THR A 112 5.89 8.62 -32.56
C THR A 112 5.56 9.04 -34.01
N SER A 113 4.58 8.40 -34.65
CA SER A 113 4.12 8.79 -35.99
C SER A 113 3.23 10.04 -35.95
N GLN A 114 2.37 10.18 -34.94
CA GLN A 114 1.57 11.37 -34.67
C GLN A 114 2.43 12.59 -34.32
N GLU A 115 3.46 12.46 -33.48
CA GLU A 115 4.46 13.51 -33.19
C GLU A 115 5.19 13.96 -34.46
N SER A 116 5.40 13.06 -35.41
CA SER A 116 6.00 13.38 -36.70
C SER A 116 5.03 14.16 -37.59
N ALA A 117 3.73 13.84 -37.55
CA ALA A 117 2.68 14.63 -38.19
C ALA A 117 2.48 16.01 -37.51
N ALA A 118 2.54 16.09 -36.17
CA ALA A 118 2.46 17.33 -35.42
C ALA A 118 3.65 18.26 -35.72
N ARG A 119 4.87 17.71 -35.87
CA ARG A 119 6.04 18.47 -36.35
C ARG A 119 5.87 18.97 -37.78
N ALA A 120 5.26 18.19 -38.67
CA ALA A 120 4.92 18.66 -40.02
C ALA A 120 3.85 19.78 -40.00
N ALA A 121 2.83 19.67 -39.16
CA ALA A 121 1.83 20.72 -38.95
C ALA A 121 2.45 22.01 -38.35
N GLN A 122 3.41 21.87 -37.42
CA GLN A 122 4.17 22.99 -36.87
C GLN A 122 5.02 23.70 -37.95
N ALA A 123 5.66 22.94 -38.84
CA ALA A 123 6.37 23.50 -39.99
C ALA A 123 5.41 24.26 -40.94
N ASN A 124 4.17 23.79 -41.10
CA ASN A 124 3.14 24.49 -41.87
C ASN A 124 2.67 25.80 -41.19
N ILE A 125 2.67 25.89 -39.85
CA ILE A 125 2.45 27.17 -39.16
C ILE A 125 3.56 28.15 -39.53
N ALA A 126 4.83 27.75 -39.44
CA ALA A 126 5.96 28.62 -39.76
C ALA A 126 5.95 29.13 -41.21
N THR A 127 5.51 28.31 -42.18
CA THR A 127 5.36 28.76 -43.58
C THR A 127 4.17 29.70 -43.77
N SER A 128 3.04 29.48 -43.08
CA SER A 128 1.90 30.39 -43.03
C SER A 128 2.25 31.73 -42.36
N GLU A 129 3.02 31.72 -41.27
CA GLU A 129 3.52 32.94 -40.61
C GLU A 129 4.44 33.73 -41.53
N ALA A 130 5.38 33.07 -42.23
CA ALA A 130 6.23 33.69 -43.23
C ALA A 130 5.44 34.22 -44.44
N ALA A 131 4.26 33.66 -44.77
CA ALA A 131 3.35 34.22 -45.78
C ALA A 131 2.58 35.46 -45.25
N SER A 132 2.18 35.43 -43.97
CA SER A 132 1.56 36.58 -43.29
C SER A 132 2.52 37.77 -43.21
N GLN A 133 3.77 37.54 -42.78
CA GLN A 133 4.82 38.57 -42.74
C GLN A 133 5.10 39.19 -44.13
N ARG A 134 5.18 38.37 -45.19
CA ARG A 134 5.29 38.89 -46.57
C ARG A 134 4.10 39.74 -46.96
N SER A 135 2.87 39.31 -46.66
CA SER A 135 1.67 40.08 -46.95
C SER A 135 1.59 41.40 -46.16
N VAL A 136 2.18 41.49 -44.97
CA VAL A 136 2.34 42.76 -44.23
C VAL A 136 3.29 43.70 -44.98
N ALA A 137 4.42 43.19 -45.49
CA ALA A 137 5.35 43.98 -46.30
C ALA A 137 4.73 44.44 -47.63
N ASP A 138 3.94 43.59 -48.28
CA ASP A 138 3.19 43.93 -49.50
C ASP A 138 2.20 45.08 -49.25
N VAL A 139 1.48 45.06 -48.11
CA VAL A 139 0.60 46.16 -47.69
C VAL A 139 1.39 47.45 -47.45
N GLN A 140 2.52 47.40 -46.73
CA GLN A 140 3.38 48.57 -46.52
C GLN A 140 3.90 49.17 -47.83
N GLN A 141 4.28 48.32 -48.80
CA GLN A 141 4.69 48.76 -50.13
C GLN A 141 3.54 49.41 -50.91
N ALA A 142 2.32 48.87 -50.80
CA ALA A 142 1.13 49.46 -51.43
C ALA A 142 0.72 50.79 -50.78
N GLU A 143 0.85 50.93 -49.46
CA GLU A 143 0.62 52.21 -48.76
C GLU A 143 1.64 53.27 -49.19
N ALA A 144 2.90 52.90 -49.36
CA ALA A 144 3.93 53.80 -49.93
C ALA A 144 3.60 54.23 -51.37
N GLN A 145 3.09 53.34 -52.23
CA GLN A 145 2.63 53.70 -53.58
C GLN A 145 1.43 54.68 -53.55
N VAL A 146 0.49 54.51 -52.61
CA VAL A 146 -0.63 55.44 -52.44
C VAL A 146 -0.12 56.82 -52.00
N LEU A 147 0.82 56.89 -51.05
CA LEU A 147 1.45 58.14 -50.63
C LEU A 147 2.19 58.85 -51.79
N GLN A 148 2.92 58.09 -52.61
CA GLN A 148 3.60 58.62 -53.80
C GLN A 148 2.60 59.19 -54.82
N ALA A 149 1.54 58.46 -55.15
CA ALA A 149 0.50 58.92 -56.07
C ALA A 149 -0.28 60.14 -55.53
N GLN A 150 -0.48 60.20 -54.21
CA GLN A 150 -1.09 61.35 -53.54
C GLN A 150 -0.19 62.60 -53.67
N ALA A 151 1.13 62.48 -53.50
CA ALA A 151 2.09 63.57 -53.70
C ALA A 151 2.16 64.02 -55.16
N GLU A 152 2.10 63.09 -56.12
CA GLU A 152 2.09 63.39 -57.56
C GLU A 152 0.84 64.17 -58.00
N ILE A 153 -0.33 63.86 -57.41
CA ILE A 153 -1.55 64.65 -57.58
C ILE A 153 -1.36 66.07 -57.06
N GLU A 154 -0.81 66.26 -55.86
CA GLU A 154 -0.60 67.61 -55.33
C GLU A 154 0.37 68.40 -56.18
N ARG A 155 1.48 67.80 -56.65
CA ARG A 155 2.37 68.43 -57.65
C ARG A 155 1.61 68.84 -58.91
N SER A 156 0.86 67.90 -59.51
CA SER A 156 0.09 68.15 -60.73
C SER A 156 -0.96 69.26 -60.56
N LYS A 157 -1.61 69.35 -59.39
CA LYS A 157 -2.56 70.42 -59.07
C LYS A 157 -1.88 71.78 -58.99
N GLN A 158 -0.73 71.88 -58.33
CA GLN A 158 0.01 73.15 -58.23
C GLN A 158 0.45 73.63 -59.62
N GLU A 159 0.92 72.73 -60.48
CA GLU A 159 1.26 73.05 -61.88
C GLU A 159 0.04 73.49 -62.70
N ALA A 160 -1.12 72.86 -62.51
CA ALA A 160 -2.36 73.23 -63.18
C ALA A 160 -2.92 74.59 -62.73
N GLU A 161 -2.94 74.88 -61.43
CA GLU A 161 -3.37 76.19 -60.92
C GLU A 161 -2.39 77.31 -61.32
N TYR A 162 -1.08 77.04 -61.37
CA TYR A 162 -0.11 78.00 -61.92
C TYR A 162 -0.37 78.30 -63.41
N ALA A 163 -0.59 77.26 -64.24
CA ALA A 163 -0.88 77.42 -65.66
C ALA A 163 -2.19 78.21 -65.91
N LYS A 164 -3.23 77.89 -65.15
CA LYS A 164 -4.54 78.56 -65.16
C LYS A 164 -4.44 80.03 -64.71
N SER A 165 -3.69 80.31 -63.64
CA SER A 165 -3.39 81.66 -63.18
C SER A 165 -2.64 82.46 -64.26
N ASN A 166 -1.64 81.84 -64.90
CA ASN A 166 -0.91 82.47 -66.00
C ASN A 166 -1.81 82.83 -67.19
N LEU A 167 -2.69 81.91 -67.62
CA LEU A 167 -3.69 82.19 -68.66
C LEU A 167 -4.61 83.35 -68.27
N ALA A 168 -5.13 83.36 -67.04
CA ALA A 168 -6.02 84.43 -66.56
C ALA A 168 -5.35 85.83 -66.53
N ARG A 169 -4.01 85.89 -66.41
CA ARG A 169 -3.24 87.15 -66.57
C ARG A 169 -3.08 87.57 -68.03
N LEU A 170 -3.00 86.63 -68.97
CA LEU A 170 -2.72 86.88 -70.38
C LEU A 170 -3.98 87.24 -71.19
N GLU A 171 -5.11 86.55 -70.97
CA GLU A 171 -6.37 86.83 -71.69
C GLU A 171 -6.78 88.33 -71.74
N PRO A 172 -6.75 89.12 -70.63
CA PRO A 172 -7.09 90.54 -70.68
C PRO A 172 -6.05 91.43 -71.39
N LEU A 173 -4.83 90.94 -71.64
CA LEU A 173 -3.79 91.68 -72.38
C LEU A 173 -3.99 91.59 -73.89
N LEU A 174 -4.63 90.53 -74.40
CA LEU A 174 -4.97 90.35 -75.81
C LEU A 174 -5.97 91.42 -76.27
N ALA A 175 -7.01 91.68 -75.47
CA ALA A 175 -8.00 92.73 -75.74
C ALA A 175 -7.36 94.14 -75.81
N LYS A 176 -6.24 94.34 -75.11
CA LYS A 176 -5.45 95.59 -75.11
C LYS A 176 -4.32 95.60 -76.15
N ARG A 177 -4.18 94.54 -76.97
CA ARG A 177 -3.14 94.35 -78.00
C ARG A 177 -1.68 94.38 -77.49
N TYR A 178 -1.43 93.99 -76.24
CA TYR A 178 -0.06 93.88 -75.69
C TYR A 178 0.63 92.54 -75.97
N ILE A 179 -0.10 91.52 -76.46
CA ILE A 179 0.38 90.16 -76.74
C ILE A 179 -0.23 89.62 -78.04
N THR A 180 0.34 88.55 -78.61
CA THR A 180 -0.20 87.91 -79.83
C THR A 180 -1.30 86.89 -79.50
N PRO A 181 -2.21 86.57 -80.45
CA PRO A 181 -3.19 85.50 -80.28
C PRO A 181 -2.53 84.13 -80.00
N ASP A 182 -1.46 83.83 -80.73
CA ASP A 182 -0.66 82.60 -80.57
C ASP A 182 -0.15 82.41 -79.12
N GLN A 183 0.31 83.47 -78.45
CA GLN A 183 0.72 83.40 -77.05
C GLN A 183 -0.42 83.01 -76.10
N VAL A 184 -1.67 83.41 -76.39
CA VAL A 184 -2.86 83.02 -75.60
C VAL A 184 -3.26 81.58 -75.91
N ASP A 185 -3.24 81.15 -77.17
CA ASP A 185 -3.58 79.78 -77.54
C ASP A 185 -2.53 78.76 -77.06
N GLN A 186 -1.25 79.14 -77.02
CA GLN A 186 -0.20 78.38 -76.32
C GLN A 186 -0.49 78.26 -74.82
N ALA A 187 -0.81 79.37 -74.14
CA ALA A 187 -1.16 79.36 -72.72
C ALA A 187 -2.42 78.51 -72.44
N ARG A 188 -3.41 78.55 -73.32
CA ARG A 188 -4.63 77.73 -73.26
C ARG A 188 -4.34 76.25 -73.43
N THR A 189 -3.48 75.90 -74.38
CA THR A 189 -3.03 74.52 -74.61
C THR A 189 -2.23 73.99 -73.43
N ILE A 190 -1.38 74.81 -72.81
CA ILE A 190 -0.68 74.44 -71.58
C ILE A 190 -1.68 74.23 -70.42
N SER A 191 -2.63 75.15 -70.23
CA SER A 191 -3.63 75.01 -69.16
C SER A 191 -4.51 73.77 -69.32
N SER A 192 -4.94 73.43 -70.53
CA SER A 192 -5.74 72.22 -70.78
C SER A 192 -4.91 70.94 -70.63
N ALA A 193 -3.65 70.93 -71.10
CA ALA A 193 -2.73 69.83 -70.89
C ALA A 193 -2.44 69.57 -69.40
N ARG A 194 -2.29 70.62 -68.58
CA ARG A 194 -2.11 70.48 -67.12
C ARG A 194 -3.37 70.04 -66.39
N ALA A 195 -4.56 70.47 -66.84
CA ALA A 195 -5.81 69.91 -66.32
C ALA A 195 -5.92 68.41 -66.63
N GLN A 196 -5.51 67.98 -67.82
CA GLN A 196 -5.49 66.57 -68.20
C GLN A 196 -4.44 65.75 -67.41
N SER A 197 -3.28 66.34 -67.05
CA SER A 197 -2.31 65.64 -66.20
C SER A 197 -2.82 65.42 -64.78
N VAL A 198 -3.64 66.32 -64.22
CA VAL A 198 -4.33 66.08 -62.93
C VAL A 198 -5.29 64.91 -63.02
N LEU A 199 -6.07 64.78 -64.10
CA LEU A 199 -6.96 63.64 -64.33
C LEU A 199 -6.18 62.32 -64.45
N LEU A 200 -5.03 62.32 -65.14
CA LEU A 200 -4.15 61.16 -65.22
C LEU A 200 -3.60 60.76 -63.83
N ALA A 201 -3.14 61.73 -63.03
CA ALA A 201 -2.66 61.48 -61.68
C ALA A 201 -3.78 60.95 -60.74
N GLN A 202 -5.02 61.45 -60.89
CA GLN A 202 -6.20 60.91 -60.19
C GLN A 202 -6.47 59.44 -60.55
N ALA A 203 -6.39 59.08 -61.83
CA ALA A 203 -6.52 57.69 -62.26
C ALA A 203 -5.39 56.79 -61.71
N GLN A 204 -4.16 57.31 -61.63
CA GLN A 204 -3.04 56.60 -61.00
C GLN A 204 -3.27 56.36 -59.50
N LEU A 205 -3.74 57.35 -58.74
CA LEU A 205 -4.10 57.17 -57.32
C LEU A 205 -5.23 56.15 -57.14
N ALA A 206 -6.25 56.16 -57.99
CA ALA A 206 -7.32 55.17 -57.95
C ALA A 206 -6.75 53.74 -58.17
N SER A 207 -5.81 53.57 -59.11
CA SER A 207 -5.13 52.29 -59.32
C SER A 207 -4.26 51.86 -58.12
N ALA A 208 -3.58 52.81 -57.45
CA ALA A 208 -2.78 52.54 -56.26
C ALA A 208 -3.65 52.12 -55.06
N ARG A 209 -4.82 52.75 -54.87
CA ARG A 209 -5.79 52.36 -53.84
C ARG A 209 -6.35 50.96 -54.09
N ALA A 210 -6.70 50.63 -55.33
CA ALA A 210 -7.13 49.27 -55.69
C ALA A 210 -6.06 48.20 -55.40
N ARG A 211 -4.76 48.51 -55.60
CA ARG A 211 -3.65 47.63 -55.21
C ARG A 211 -3.54 47.46 -53.70
N LEU A 212 -3.72 48.53 -52.92
CA LEU A 212 -3.73 48.48 -51.46
C LEU A 212 -4.88 47.61 -50.92
N ASP A 213 -6.08 47.76 -51.46
CA ASP A 213 -7.23 46.95 -51.05
C ASP A 213 -7.05 45.47 -51.42
N ALA A 214 -6.42 45.18 -52.57
CA ALA A 214 -6.01 43.83 -52.95
C ALA A 214 -4.96 43.24 -51.98
N ALA A 215 -3.92 44.01 -51.62
CA ALA A 215 -2.91 43.59 -50.65
C ALA A 215 -3.52 43.32 -49.25
N ARG A 216 -4.47 44.16 -48.80
CA ARG A 216 -5.23 43.97 -47.55
C ARG A 216 -6.18 42.77 -47.60
N ALA A 217 -6.70 42.40 -48.78
CA ALA A 217 -7.44 41.15 -48.95
C ALA A 217 -6.51 39.93 -48.87
N GLN A 218 -5.34 39.98 -49.52
CA GLN A 218 -4.31 38.94 -49.45
C GLN A 218 -3.80 38.74 -48.01
N GLN A 219 -3.53 39.83 -47.28
CA GLN A 219 -3.13 39.78 -45.87
C GLN A 219 -4.18 39.05 -45.00
N ARG A 220 -5.47 39.35 -45.17
CA ARG A 220 -6.55 38.64 -44.46
C ARG A 220 -6.59 37.15 -44.79
N GLY A 221 -6.34 36.78 -46.06
CA GLY A 221 -6.18 35.38 -46.47
C GLY A 221 -4.99 34.70 -45.80
N ALA A 222 -3.83 35.36 -45.72
CA ALA A 222 -2.63 34.83 -45.06
C ALA A 222 -2.83 34.64 -43.54
N VAL A 223 -3.47 35.60 -42.86
CA VAL A 223 -3.82 35.47 -41.43
C VAL A 223 -4.82 34.33 -41.19
N ALA A 224 -5.82 34.15 -42.06
CA ALA A 224 -6.71 32.99 -41.98
C ALA A 224 -5.96 31.66 -42.17
N GLY A 225 -4.95 31.62 -43.04
CA GLY A 225 -4.04 30.49 -43.21
C GLY A 225 -3.28 30.12 -41.93
N VAL A 226 -2.74 31.10 -41.20
CA VAL A 226 -2.09 30.87 -39.88
C VAL A 226 -3.07 30.23 -38.89
N THR A 227 -4.29 30.77 -38.78
CA THR A 227 -5.33 30.22 -37.89
C THR A 227 -5.70 28.77 -38.27
N GLN A 228 -5.80 28.48 -39.58
CA GLN A 228 -6.08 27.13 -40.07
C GLN A 228 -4.94 26.15 -39.76
N SER A 229 -3.68 26.54 -39.98
CA SER A 229 -2.52 25.73 -39.60
C SER A 229 -2.44 25.49 -38.09
N GLY A 230 -2.77 26.51 -37.28
CA GLY A 230 -2.86 26.40 -35.82
C GLY A 230 -3.92 25.41 -35.35
N ALA A 231 -5.11 25.43 -35.95
CA ALA A 231 -6.17 24.47 -35.66
C ALA A 231 -5.75 23.02 -36.01
N GLN A 232 -5.06 22.83 -37.15
CA GLN A 232 -4.57 21.52 -37.58
C GLN A 232 -3.45 20.97 -36.68
N TYR A 233 -2.57 21.84 -36.17
CA TYR A 233 -1.58 21.47 -35.16
C TYR A 233 -2.24 21.06 -33.83
N ASN A 234 -3.22 21.82 -33.34
CA ASN A 234 -3.96 21.49 -32.12
C ASN A 234 -4.69 20.14 -32.25
N GLN A 235 -5.28 19.85 -33.42
CA GLN A 235 -5.87 18.53 -33.72
C GLN A 235 -4.82 17.40 -33.68
N SER A 236 -3.60 17.67 -34.17
CA SER A 236 -2.50 16.69 -34.14
C SER A 236 -1.96 16.45 -32.73
N GLN A 237 -1.90 17.49 -31.89
CA GLN A 237 -1.47 17.38 -30.49
C GLN A 237 -2.49 16.63 -29.62
N ALA A 238 -3.79 16.93 -29.77
CA ALA A 238 -4.84 16.24 -29.01
C ALA A 238 -4.89 14.72 -29.28
N ALA A 239 -4.26 14.24 -30.35
CA ALA A 239 -4.16 12.82 -30.67
C ALA A 239 -3.06 12.08 -29.88
N VAL A 240 -2.14 12.78 -29.20
CA VAL A 240 -0.95 12.22 -28.55
C VAL A 240 -1.18 11.80 -27.08
N ASP A 241 -2.14 12.41 -26.38
CA ASP A 241 -2.35 12.25 -24.92
C ASP A 241 -2.92 10.88 -24.45
N ILE A 242 -2.95 9.87 -25.31
CA ILE A 242 -3.65 8.59 -25.09
C ILE A 242 -2.89 7.53 -24.26
N LEU A 243 -1.63 7.77 -23.88
CA LEU A 243 -0.79 6.77 -23.19
C LEU A 243 -1.09 6.62 -21.68
N ALA A 244 -1.63 7.66 -21.04
CA ALA A 244 -1.93 7.68 -19.61
C ALA A 244 -2.84 6.51 -19.12
N PRO A 245 -4.00 6.21 -19.74
CA PRO A 245 -4.86 5.09 -19.31
C PRO A 245 -4.18 3.72 -19.45
N LEU A 246 -3.36 3.49 -20.48
CA LEU A 246 -2.63 2.23 -20.64
C LEU A 246 -1.57 2.06 -19.54
N THR A 247 -0.89 3.15 -19.17
CA THR A 247 0.08 3.16 -18.07
C THR A 247 -0.60 2.84 -16.73
N SER A 248 -1.81 3.37 -16.49
CA SER A 248 -2.59 3.01 -15.29
C SER A 248 -3.03 1.54 -15.28
N GLN A 249 -3.32 0.93 -16.43
CA GLN A 249 -3.67 -0.49 -16.51
C GLN A 249 -2.48 -1.41 -16.18
N ARG A 250 -1.23 -0.95 -16.39
CA ARG A 250 -0.02 -1.72 -16.13
C ARG A 250 0.09 -2.16 -14.66
N GLU A 251 -0.15 -1.25 -13.72
CA GLU A 251 -0.13 -1.57 -12.28
C GLU A 251 -1.27 -2.51 -11.88
N SER A 252 -2.42 -2.43 -12.55
CA SER A 252 -3.53 -3.38 -12.35
C SER A 252 -3.14 -4.80 -12.77
N ARG A 253 -2.54 -4.96 -13.96
CA ARG A 253 -2.02 -6.27 -14.43
C ARG A 253 -0.89 -6.80 -13.54
N ALA A 254 0.07 -5.95 -13.17
CA ALA A 254 1.14 -6.33 -12.25
C ALA A 254 0.61 -6.77 -10.87
N SER A 255 -0.46 -6.14 -10.39
CA SER A 255 -1.13 -6.53 -9.14
C SER A 255 -1.86 -7.87 -9.26
N ALA A 256 -2.46 -8.16 -10.42
CA ALA A 256 -3.03 -9.48 -10.69
C ALA A 256 -1.97 -10.59 -10.72
N VAL A 257 -0.80 -10.34 -11.33
CA VAL A 257 0.35 -11.26 -11.29
C VAL A 257 0.85 -11.45 -9.85
N ARG A 258 1.02 -10.38 -9.06
CA ARG A 258 1.41 -10.47 -7.65
C ARG A 258 0.41 -11.30 -6.83
N LYS A 259 -0.90 -11.16 -7.08
CA LYS A 259 -1.93 -11.97 -6.43
C LYS A 259 -1.81 -13.45 -6.83
N ALA A 260 -1.74 -13.76 -8.12
CA ALA A 260 -1.64 -15.14 -8.58
C ALA A 260 -0.37 -15.84 -8.08
N GLN A 261 0.76 -15.12 -7.97
CA GLN A 261 1.97 -15.62 -7.33
C GLN A 261 1.79 -15.86 -5.83
N TYR A 262 1.17 -14.92 -5.11
CA TYR A 262 0.86 -15.09 -3.69
C TYR A 262 -0.01 -16.32 -3.43
N ASP A 263 -1.09 -16.48 -4.21
CA ASP A 263 -2.00 -17.61 -4.11
C ASP A 263 -1.25 -18.94 -4.41
N LEU A 264 -0.39 -18.96 -5.44
CA LEU A 264 0.48 -20.10 -5.77
C LEU A 264 1.46 -20.44 -4.64
N ASP A 265 2.11 -19.46 -4.05
CA ASP A 265 3.07 -19.68 -2.95
C ASP A 265 2.38 -20.29 -1.72
N HIS A 266 1.15 -19.87 -1.44
CA HIS A 266 0.34 -20.35 -0.31
C HIS A 266 -0.31 -21.74 -0.52
N THR A 267 -0.13 -22.36 -1.69
CA THR A 267 -0.47 -23.78 -1.88
C THR A 267 0.43 -24.72 -1.06
N ARG A 268 1.61 -24.26 -0.63
CA ARG A 268 2.51 -24.99 0.30
C ARG A 268 2.40 -24.37 1.69
N VAL A 269 1.85 -25.13 2.65
CA VAL A 269 1.65 -24.63 4.02
C VAL A 269 2.78 -25.14 4.92
N TYR A 270 3.50 -24.21 5.54
CA TYR A 270 4.67 -24.48 6.38
C TYR A 270 4.40 -24.21 7.87
N ALA A 271 5.16 -24.84 8.75
CA ALA A 271 5.11 -24.61 10.19
C ALA A 271 5.66 -23.22 10.57
N PRO A 272 4.87 -22.33 11.22
CA PRO A 272 5.33 -21.00 11.61
C PRO A 272 6.30 -21.01 12.81
N PHE A 273 6.32 -22.10 13.59
CA PHE A 273 7.24 -22.31 14.71
C PHE A 273 7.34 -23.79 15.07
N LYS A 274 8.31 -24.15 15.92
CA LYS A 274 8.47 -25.51 16.46
C LYS A 274 7.26 -25.93 17.29
N ALA A 275 6.48 -26.87 16.76
CA ALA A 275 5.17 -27.23 17.29
C ALA A 275 4.94 -28.75 17.29
N ARG A 276 3.91 -29.20 17.99
CA ARG A 276 3.39 -30.58 17.88
C ARG A 276 2.03 -30.58 17.22
N VAL A 277 1.87 -31.39 16.17
CA VAL A 277 0.62 -31.57 15.45
C VAL A 277 -0.34 -32.39 16.31
N THR A 278 -1.59 -31.98 16.42
CA THR A 278 -2.65 -32.78 17.07
C THR A 278 -4.00 -32.51 16.41
N ASN A 279 -4.97 -33.40 16.63
CA ASN A 279 -6.30 -33.33 16.04
C ASN A 279 -6.24 -33.29 14.50
N LEU A 280 -5.36 -34.12 13.91
CA LEU A 280 -5.27 -34.29 12.46
C LEU A 280 -6.47 -35.07 11.94
N ARG A 281 -7.48 -34.35 11.44
CA ARG A 281 -8.76 -34.92 10.97
C ARG A 281 -8.86 -35.11 9.46
N ILE A 282 -7.83 -34.70 8.71
CA ILE A 282 -7.79 -34.75 7.25
C ILE A 282 -6.86 -35.84 6.74
N SER A 283 -7.10 -36.30 5.51
CA SER A 283 -6.24 -37.23 4.77
C SER A 283 -5.88 -36.64 3.40
N GLU A 284 -4.88 -37.22 2.74
CA GLU A 284 -4.58 -36.92 1.34
C GLU A 284 -5.80 -37.16 0.44
N GLY A 285 -5.98 -36.32 -0.58
CA GLY A 285 -7.15 -36.31 -1.46
C GLY A 285 -8.39 -35.59 -0.90
N ALA A 286 -8.42 -35.20 0.37
CA ALA A 286 -9.51 -34.39 0.92
C ALA A 286 -9.39 -32.91 0.48
N PHE A 287 -10.54 -32.23 0.41
CA PHE A 287 -10.61 -30.82 0.00
C PHE A 287 -10.44 -29.88 1.20
N ALA A 288 -9.58 -28.87 1.05
CA ALA A 288 -9.30 -27.86 2.06
C ALA A 288 -9.96 -26.53 1.70
N HIS A 289 -10.63 -25.91 2.68
CA HIS A 289 -11.35 -24.64 2.52
C HIS A 289 -10.67 -23.51 3.31
N ILE A 290 -10.72 -22.28 2.76
CA ILE A 290 -10.11 -21.09 3.36
C ILE A 290 -10.71 -20.83 4.74
N GLY A 291 -9.85 -20.62 5.74
CA GLY A 291 -10.27 -20.35 7.12
C GLY A 291 -10.82 -21.57 7.90
N GLN A 292 -11.03 -22.72 7.25
CA GLN A 292 -11.39 -23.95 7.94
C GLN A 292 -10.14 -24.57 8.59
N GLN A 293 -10.19 -24.79 9.90
CA GLN A 293 -9.12 -25.46 10.62
C GLN A 293 -9.00 -26.94 10.20
N VAL A 294 -7.80 -27.33 9.80
CA VAL A 294 -7.44 -28.67 9.33
C VAL A 294 -6.89 -29.54 10.47
N PHE A 295 -6.04 -28.94 11.31
CA PHE A 295 -5.48 -29.54 12.53
C PHE A 295 -5.00 -28.44 13.50
N THR A 296 -4.51 -28.82 14.67
CA THR A 296 -3.96 -27.91 15.69
C THR A 296 -2.44 -28.05 15.77
N LEU A 297 -1.73 -26.93 15.91
CA LEU A 297 -0.31 -26.89 16.28
C LEU A 297 -0.17 -26.38 17.72
N ILE A 298 0.39 -27.21 18.60
CA ILE A 298 0.76 -26.84 19.98
C ILE A 298 2.18 -26.26 19.98
N ASP A 299 2.37 -25.06 20.51
CA ASP A 299 3.68 -24.45 20.66
C ASP A 299 4.52 -25.17 21.72
N THR A 300 5.59 -25.84 21.29
CA THR A 300 6.44 -26.60 22.20
C THR A 300 7.51 -25.76 22.90
N ARG A 301 7.64 -24.48 22.54
CA ARG A 301 8.68 -23.57 23.05
C ARG A 301 8.33 -22.99 24.42
N VAL A 302 7.05 -22.83 24.73
CA VAL A 302 6.55 -22.19 25.94
C VAL A 302 5.44 -23.03 26.56
N TRP A 303 5.76 -23.64 27.70
CA TRP A 303 4.82 -24.38 28.53
C TRP A 303 4.67 -23.69 29.88
N TRP A 304 3.46 -23.72 30.43
CA TRP A 304 3.17 -23.27 31.79
C TRP A 304 2.21 -24.24 32.48
N VAL A 305 2.21 -24.20 33.80
CA VAL A 305 1.24 -24.90 34.64
C VAL A 305 0.31 -23.87 35.25
N VAL A 306 -0.97 -24.19 35.30
CA VAL A 306 -1.95 -23.46 36.11
C VAL A 306 -2.22 -24.32 37.34
N ALA A 307 -1.81 -23.82 38.51
CA ALA A 307 -1.84 -24.56 39.76
C ALA A 307 -2.76 -23.86 40.77
N ASN A 308 -3.79 -24.56 41.22
CA ASN A 308 -4.82 -24.03 42.10
C ASN A 308 -4.41 -24.18 43.56
N PHE A 309 -3.95 -23.08 44.17
CA PHE A 309 -3.56 -23.03 45.58
C PHE A 309 -4.70 -22.56 46.47
N ARG A 310 -4.78 -23.08 47.70
CA ARG A 310 -5.78 -22.63 48.68
C ARG A 310 -5.49 -21.19 49.08
N GLU A 311 -6.53 -20.41 49.31
CA GLU A 311 -6.48 -19.01 49.77
C GLU A 311 -5.53 -18.82 50.97
N THR A 312 -5.53 -19.75 51.92
CA THR A 312 -4.65 -19.76 53.10
C THR A 312 -3.16 -19.89 52.78
N GLN A 313 -2.80 -20.45 51.63
CA GLN A 313 -1.41 -20.62 51.19
C GLN A 313 -0.90 -19.42 50.38
N LEU A 314 -1.78 -18.56 49.83
CA LEU A 314 -1.39 -17.48 48.93
C LEU A 314 -0.45 -16.45 49.57
N GLN A 315 -0.54 -16.23 50.88
CA GLN A 315 0.36 -15.32 51.61
C GLN A 315 1.84 -15.75 51.53
N GLN A 316 2.09 -17.04 51.25
CA GLN A 316 3.42 -17.61 51.11
C GLN A 316 3.92 -17.62 49.65
N ILE A 317 3.09 -17.20 48.68
CA ILE A 317 3.37 -17.27 47.23
C ILE A 317 3.65 -15.87 46.68
N GLN A 318 4.74 -15.71 45.94
CA GLN A 318 5.16 -14.46 45.30
C GLN A 318 5.64 -14.71 43.86
N PRO A 319 5.41 -13.79 42.92
CA PRO A 319 6.01 -13.85 41.59
C PRO A 319 7.54 -13.97 41.64
N GLY A 320 8.12 -14.80 40.78
CA GLY A 320 9.56 -15.08 40.75
C GLY A 320 10.07 -16.06 41.82
N MET A 321 9.19 -16.75 42.56
CA MET A 321 9.56 -17.93 43.35
C MET A 321 9.93 -19.11 42.44
N SER A 322 10.86 -19.95 42.91
CA SER A 322 11.25 -21.19 42.23
C SER A 322 10.26 -22.30 42.58
N VAL A 323 9.92 -23.10 41.58
CA VAL A 323 8.90 -24.14 41.68
C VAL A 323 9.45 -25.45 41.13
N GLU A 324 9.14 -26.56 41.78
CA GLU A 324 9.30 -27.89 41.20
C GLU A 324 7.92 -28.43 40.80
N VAL A 325 7.81 -28.85 39.54
CA VAL A 325 6.61 -29.42 38.93
C VAL A 325 6.90 -30.89 38.63
N TYR A 326 6.01 -31.77 39.07
CA TYR A 326 6.06 -33.21 38.85
C TYR A 326 4.82 -33.63 38.06
N THR A 327 5.02 -34.00 36.80
CA THR A 327 3.91 -34.35 35.91
C THR A 327 3.48 -35.81 36.13
N MET A 328 2.17 -36.11 36.11
CA MET A 328 1.67 -37.45 36.45
C MET A 328 2.15 -38.57 35.51
N SER A 329 2.52 -38.28 34.26
CA SER A 329 3.16 -39.28 33.38
C SER A 329 4.61 -39.60 33.74
N HIS A 330 5.32 -38.68 34.41
CA HIS A 330 6.73 -38.82 34.78
C HIS A 330 6.98 -38.36 36.23
N PRO A 331 6.45 -39.05 37.27
CA PRO A 331 6.51 -38.57 38.65
C PRO A 331 7.92 -38.52 39.26
N SER A 332 8.91 -39.17 38.64
CA SER A 332 10.31 -39.18 39.07
C SER A 332 11.15 -38.05 38.47
N GLU A 333 10.64 -37.32 37.48
CA GLU A 333 11.36 -36.22 36.83
C GLU A 333 10.84 -34.87 37.36
N ARG A 334 11.76 -34.04 37.85
CA ARG A 334 11.44 -32.69 38.32
C ARG A 334 11.61 -31.67 37.21
N LEU A 335 10.53 -30.99 36.84
CA LEU A 335 10.57 -29.83 35.96
C LEU A 335 10.70 -28.57 36.80
N ARG A 336 11.69 -27.73 36.48
CA ARG A 336 11.87 -26.44 37.17
C ARG A 336 10.93 -25.41 36.55
N GLY A 337 10.24 -24.65 37.39
CA GLY A 337 9.38 -23.55 36.98
C GLY A 337 9.62 -22.29 37.80
N VAL A 338 9.02 -21.19 37.35
CA VAL A 338 8.96 -19.93 38.10
C VAL A 338 7.52 -19.43 38.16
N VAL A 339 7.11 -18.92 39.31
CA VAL A 339 5.81 -18.24 39.45
C VAL A 339 5.81 -17.00 38.57
N GLU A 340 4.92 -16.95 37.58
CA GLU A 340 4.75 -15.82 36.67
C GLU A 340 3.71 -14.83 37.22
N SER A 341 2.54 -15.34 37.60
CA SER A 341 1.44 -14.53 38.14
C SER A 341 0.50 -15.32 39.05
N ILE A 342 -0.26 -14.60 39.86
CA ILE A 342 -1.28 -15.12 40.77
C ILE A 342 -2.62 -14.54 40.31
N GLY A 343 -3.64 -15.37 40.13
CA GLY A 343 -4.99 -14.93 39.79
C GLY A 343 -5.64 -14.18 40.95
N TYR A 344 -6.23 -13.01 40.66
CA TYR A 344 -6.88 -12.16 41.66
C TYR A 344 -8.39 -12.45 41.85
N GLY A 345 -8.95 -13.36 41.06
CA GLY A 345 -10.36 -13.73 41.14
C GLY A 345 -10.61 -15.12 40.53
N VAL A 346 -11.62 -15.79 41.07
CA VAL A 346 -12.19 -17.05 40.58
C VAL A 346 -13.71 -16.96 40.68
N VAL A 347 -14.42 -17.79 39.92
CA VAL A 347 -15.89 -17.81 39.96
C VAL A 347 -16.35 -18.20 41.38
N PRO A 348 -17.17 -17.38 42.07
CA PRO A 348 -17.77 -17.76 43.34
C PRO A 348 -18.78 -18.90 43.14
N ASP A 349 -18.98 -19.73 44.16
CA ASP A 349 -19.88 -20.88 44.08
C ASP A 349 -21.28 -20.48 43.61
N SER A 350 -21.76 -21.15 42.55
CA SER A 350 -23.03 -20.86 41.88
C SER A 350 -24.26 -21.01 42.78
N ASP A 351 -24.14 -21.74 43.89
CA ASP A 351 -25.20 -21.90 44.90
C ASP A 351 -25.28 -20.72 45.88
N THR A 352 -24.23 -19.88 45.96
CA THR A 352 -24.16 -18.74 46.89
C THR A 352 -24.30 -17.38 46.18
N VAL A 353 -23.82 -17.27 44.93
CA VAL A 353 -23.95 -16.07 44.10
C VAL A 353 -24.36 -16.50 42.69
N GLY A 354 -25.44 -15.94 42.16
CA GLY A 354 -25.97 -16.30 40.84
C GLY A 354 -24.89 -16.17 39.75
N ARG A 355 -24.82 -17.18 38.86
CA ARG A 355 -23.71 -17.43 37.91
C ARG A 355 -23.15 -16.17 37.24
N ILE A 356 -22.06 -15.64 37.80
CA ILE A 356 -21.19 -14.68 37.12
C ILE A 356 -20.46 -15.46 36.03
N THR A 357 -20.80 -15.19 34.76
CA THR A 357 -20.27 -15.93 33.61
C THR A 357 -19.40 -15.01 32.75
N ASP A 358 -18.46 -15.63 32.02
CA ASP A 358 -17.40 -15.06 31.18
C ASP A 358 -16.26 -14.30 31.90
N GLY A 359 -15.05 -14.85 31.75
CA GLY A 359 -13.77 -14.18 32.04
C GLY A 359 -13.01 -14.63 33.29
N LEU A 360 -13.68 -15.27 34.26
CA LEU A 360 -13.04 -15.79 35.48
C LEU A 360 -12.80 -17.31 35.40
N PRO A 361 -11.66 -17.82 35.92
CA PRO A 361 -11.44 -19.26 36.05
C PRO A 361 -12.42 -19.93 37.01
N ASP A 362 -12.95 -21.08 36.61
CA ASP A 362 -13.75 -21.98 37.45
C ASP A 362 -12.83 -23.01 38.14
N ALA A 363 -12.96 -23.15 39.46
CA ALA A 363 -12.15 -24.04 40.28
C ALA A 363 -13.08 -24.84 41.21
N GLN A 364 -13.35 -26.09 40.83
CA GLN A 364 -14.39 -26.91 41.47
C GLN A 364 -14.11 -27.18 42.96
N ARG A 365 -15.17 -27.11 43.76
CA ARG A 365 -15.19 -27.50 45.18
C ARG A 365 -15.93 -28.84 45.28
N THR A 366 -15.33 -29.83 45.95
CA THR A 366 -15.84 -31.22 45.91
C THR A 366 -16.81 -31.59 47.06
N LEU A 367 -17.10 -30.67 47.99
CA LEU A 367 -18.07 -30.88 49.08
C LEU A 367 -18.88 -29.60 49.34
N ASN A 368 -20.19 -29.62 49.03
CA ASN A 368 -21.04 -28.41 49.03
C ASN A 368 -21.55 -27.99 50.42
N TRP A 369 -21.41 -28.84 51.45
CA TRP A 369 -22.00 -28.62 52.78
C TRP A 369 -21.02 -28.08 53.84
N VAL A 370 -19.79 -27.70 53.43
CA VAL A 370 -18.78 -27.05 54.27
C VAL A 370 -18.11 -25.94 53.45
N HIS A 371 -17.91 -24.76 54.03
CA HIS A 371 -17.20 -23.67 53.37
C HIS A 371 -15.70 -23.99 53.25
N LEU A 372 -15.31 -24.70 52.20
CA LEU A 372 -13.89 -24.91 51.86
C LEU A 372 -13.25 -23.60 51.42
N ALA A 373 -11.97 -23.43 51.79
CA ALA A 373 -11.16 -22.32 51.30
C ALA A 373 -11.16 -22.28 49.78
N SER A 374 -11.38 -21.09 49.22
CA SER A 374 -11.31 -20.84 47.78
C SER A 374 -9.93 -21.25 47.25
N ARG A 375 -9.87 -21.73 46.01
CA ARG A 375 -8.60 -21.94 45.31
C ARG A 375 -8.40 -20.84 44.29
N TYR A 376 -7.16 -20.37 44.14
CA TYR A 376 -6.79 -19.36 43.16
C TYR A 376 -5.71 -19.92 42.23
N PRO A 377 -5.84 -19.72 40.90
CA PRO A 377 -4.88 -20.21 39.93
C PRO A 377 -3.59 -19.40 39.97
N VAL A 378 -2.48 -20.07 40.20
CA VAL A 378 -1.12 -19.54 40.09
C VAL A 378 -0.52 -20.02 38.77
N ARG A 379 -0.12 -19.09 37.90
CA ARG A 379 0.54 -19.42 36.62
C ARG A 379 2.04 -19.58 36.85
N ILE A 380 2.57 -20.72 36.41
CA ILE A 380 3.97 -21.12 36.64
C ILE A 380 4.58 -21.47 35.29
N ARG A 381 5.54 -20.66 34.84
CA ARG A 381 6.22 -20.91 33.56
C ARG A 381 7.31 -21.96 33.74
N ILE A 382 7.30 -23.01 32.91
CA ILE A 382 8.32 -24.06 32.92
C ILE A 382 9.63 -23.51 32.33
N LEU A 383 10.75 -23.80 32.97
CA LEU A 383 12.10 -23.49 32.51
C LEU A 383 12.66 -24.70 31.76
N ASP A 384 13.10 -24.48 30.52
CA ASP A 384 13.68 -25.51 29.64
C ASP A 384 12.76 -26.76 29.46
N PRO A 385 11.55 -26.57 28.90
CA PRO A 385 10.58 -27.65 28.79
C PRO A 385 11.00 -28.74 27.78
N PRO A 386 10.91 -30.05 28.13
CA PRO A 386 11.18 -31.13 27.19
C PRO A 386 10.10 -31.18 26.10
N ALA A 387 10.49 -30.92 24.85
CA ALA A 387 9.61 -30.75 23.69
C ALA A 387 8.84 -32.02 23.25
N ASP A 388 9.08 -33.16 23.91
CA ASP A 388 8.54 -34.48 23.60
C ASP A 388 7.73 -35.13 24.73
N ARG A 389 7.76 -34.59 25.96
CA ARG A 389 7.16 -35.25 27.13
C ARG A 389 5.88 -34.61 27.64
N LEU A 390 5.75 -33.28 27.52
CA LEU A 390 4.60 -32.53 28.03
C LEU A 390 3.38 -32.64 27.12
N ARG A 391 2.19 -32.72 27.74
CA ARG A 391 0.89 -32.72 27.05
C ARG A 391 0.00 -31.60 27.62
N ILE A 392 -0.89 -31.05 26.79
CA ILE A 392 -1.91 -30.10 27.26
C ILE A 392 -2.97 -30.87 28.07
N GLY A 393 -3.45 -30.27 29.17
CA GLY A 393 -4.42 -30.87 30.09
C GLY A 393 -3.83 -31.96 30.98
N GLU A 394 -2.50 -32.03 31.07
CA GLU A 394 -1.82 -33.05 31.85
C GLU A 394 -1.76 -32.67 33.33
N SER A 395 -2.29 -33.52 34.20
CA SER A 395 -2.27 -33.29 35.65
C SER A 395 -0.84 -33.32 36.19
N SER A 396 -0.57 -32.46 37.18
CA SER A 396 0.74 -32.27 37.79
C SER A 396 0.63 -31.94 39.28
N THR A 397 1.65 -32.33 40.04
CA THR A 397 1.88 -31.86 41.40
C THR A 397 2.88 -30.70 41.36
N VAL A 398 2.59 -29.64 42.11
CA VAL A 398 3.39 -28.43 42.16
C VAL A 398 3.82 -28.16 43.59
N ILE A 399 5.13 -27.96 43.79
CA ILE A 399 5.75 -27.66 45.08
C ILE A 399 6.53 -26.35 44.94
N LEU A 400 6.17 -25.33 45.74
CA LEU A 400 6.90 -24.07 45.78
C LEU A 400 7.93 -24.11 46.89
N HIS A 401 9.18 -23.79 46.52
CA HIS A 401 10.27 -23.64 47.48
C HIS A 401 10.37 -22.18 47.91
N ARG A 402 10.39 -21.93 49.22
CA ARG A 402 10.62 -20.57 49.74
C ARG A 402 12.02 -20.09 49.33
N LYS A 403 12.15 -18.82 48.89
CA LYS A 403 13.47 -18.17 48.83
C LYS A 403 14.02 -18.10 50.26
N GLY A 404 15.16 -18.74 50.49
CA GLY A 404 15.96 -18.60 51.71
C GLY A 404 16.61 -17.23 51.83
#